data_AF-A0A9R1JFC0-F1
#
_entry.id   AF-A0A9R1JFC0-F1
#
_cell.length_a   1.000
_cell.length_b   1.000
_cell.length_c   1.000
_cell.angle_alpha   90.00
_cell.angle_beta   90.00
_cell.angle_gamma   90.00
#
_symmetry.space_group_name_H-M   'P 1'
#
loop_
_entity.id
_entity.type
_entity.pdbx_description
1 polymer ?
#
loop_
_entity_poly.entity_id
_entity_poly.type
_entity_poly.pdbx_seq_one_letter_code
_entity_poly.pdbx_strand_id
1 'polypeptide(L)'
;FEPKEYKIFGKALVRVQSDSQVTAKIGYPITGYGTESRNRAARQRIQNRVWTDEDGVEHVEVGFHIRGPHGAGKVFAEMFKDSSDRTWKFTFLLVEITSPRPAQIMLESYLPA
;
A
#
# COMPACT_ATOMS: atom_id res chain seq x y z
N PHE A 1 -20.01 0.37 -7.28
CA PHE A 1 -19.44 0.02 -5.96
C PHE A 1 -17.97 -0.27 -6.19
N GLU A 2 -17.06 0.51 -5.62
CA GLU A 2 -15.62 0.24 -5.72
C GLU A 2 -15.22 -0.72 -4.61
N PRO A 3 -14.57 -1.86 -4.92
CA PRO A 3 -14.08 -2.79 -3.91
C PRO A 3 -13.10 -2.13 -2.94
N LYS A 4 -13.10 -2.58 -1.68
CA LYS A 4 -12.40 -1.89 -0.58
C LYS A 4 -10.89 -1.85 -0.80
N GLU A 5 -10.34 -2.93 -1.33
CA GLU A 5 -8.92 -3.07 -1.65
C GLU A 5 -8.41 -1.98 -2.61
N TYR A 6 -9.21 -1.54 -3.58
CA TYR A 6 -8.82 -0.48 -4.51
C TYR A 6 -8.79 0.90 -3.83
N LYS A 7 -9.68 1.13 -2.86
CA LYS A 7 -9.65 2.34 -2.02
C LYS A 7 -8.40 2.40 -1.15
N ILE A 8 -8.05 1.27 -0.52
CA ILE A 8 -6.84 1.17 0.33
C ILE A 8 -5.59 1.33 -0.54
N PHE A 9 -5.53 0.62 -1.67
CA PHE A 9 -4.47 0.77 -2.67
C PHE A 9 -4.28 2.23 -3.09
N GLY A 10 -5.35 2.93 -3.44
CA GLY A 10 -5.29 4.33 -3.86
C GLY A 10 -4.73 5.24 -2.76
N LYS A 11 -5.21 5.08 -1.52
CA LYS A 11 -4.71 5.85 -0.35
C LYS A 11 -3.23 5.56 -0.07
N ALA A 12 -2.84 4.30 -0.07
CA ALA A 12 -1.45 3.87 0.15
C ALA A 12 -0.53 4.42 -0.96
N LEU A 13 -0.94 4.31 -2.23
CA LEU A 13 -0.15 4.81 -3.36
C LEU A 13 0.07 6.33 -3.28
N VAL A 14 -0.97 7.11 -2.94
CA VAL A 14 -0.83 8.57 -2.77
C VAL A 14 0.15 8.88 -1.64
N ARG A 15 0.04 8.20 -0.49
CA ARG A 15 0.95 8.40 0.64
C ARG A 15 2.40 8.07 0.28
N VAL A 16 2.62 6.99 -0.48
CA VAL A 16 3.93 6.60 -1.03
C VAL A 16 4.48 7.63 -2.01
N GLN A 17 3.64 8.16 -2.90
CA GLN A 17 4.03 9.18 -3.88
C GLN A 17 4.40 10.53 -3.23
N SER A 18 3.81 10.85 -2.07
CA SER A 18 4.14 12.05 -1.31
C SER A 18 5.36 11.91 -0.40
N ASP A 19 5.90 10.70 -0.23
CA ASP A 19 6.99 10.46 0.71
C ASP A 19 8.37 10.81 0.12
N SER A 20 9.09 11.71 0.79
CA SER A 20 10.41 12.18 0.33
C SER A 20 11.48 11.08 0.34
N GLN A 21 11.43 10.13 1.28
CA GLN A 21 12.41 9.04 1.34
C GLN A 21 12.17 8.02 0.22
N VAL A 22 10.91 7.71 -0.07
CA VAL A 22 10.58 6.79 -1.16
C VAL A 22 10.88 7.43 -2.51
N THR A 23 10.45 8.67 -2.73
CA THR A 23 10.69 9.38 -4.00
C THR A 23 12.18 9.60 -4.26
N ALA A 24 13.00 9.84 -3.24
CA ALA A 24 14.45 9.92 -3.38
C ALA A 24 15.08 8.58 -3.85
N LYS A 25 14.53 7.43 -3.44
CA LYS A 25 15.09 6.11 -3.79
C LYS A 25 14.56 5.56 -5.11
N ILE A 26 13.27 5.71 -5.40
CA ILE A 26 12.60 5.13 -6.58
C ILE A 26 12.47 6.13 -7.74
N GLY A 27 12.56 7.43 -7.46
CA GLY A 27 12.34 8.51 -8.42
C GLY A 27 10.84 8.85 -8.60
N TYR A 28 10.57 9.95 -9.30
CA TYR A 28 9.22 10.42 -9.61
C TYR A 28 9.05 10.59 -11.13
N PRO A 29 7.91 10.23 -11.74
CA PRO A 29 6.67 9.73 -11.11
C PRO A 29 6.75 8.25 -10.68
N ILE A 30 5.99 7.90 -9.64
CA ILE A 30 5.85 6.52 -9.15
C ILE A 30 4.52 5.94 -9.64
N THR A 31 4.57 4.77 -10.25
CA THR A 31 3.39 3.99 -10.67
C THR A 31 3.18 2.80 -9.74
N GLY A 32 1.92 2.49 -9.41
CA GLY A 32 1.53 1.32 -8.63
C GLY A 32 0.74 0.30 -9.45
N TYR A 33 0.96 -0.99 -9.23
CA TYR A 33 0.23 -2.08 -9.87
C TYR A 33 0.21 -3.33 -8.99
N GLY A 34 -0.83 -4.17 -9.11
CA GLY A 34 -1.04 -5.32 -8.23
C GLY A 34 -0.02 -6.45 -8.42
N THR A 35 -0.11 -7.18 -9.54
CA THR A 35 0.80 -8.30 -9.82
C THR A 35 1.88 -7.96 -10.84
N GLU A 36 3.09 -8.48 -10.65
CA GLU A 36 4.15 -8.39 -11.65
C GLU A 36 3.88 -9.37 -12.80
N SER A 37 3.28 -8.85 -13.88
CA SER A 37 2.91 -9.63 -15.07
C SER A 37 3.08 -8.83 -16.35
N ARG A 38 3.31 -9.53 -17.48
CA ARG A 38 3.24 -8.92 -18.82
C ARG A 38 1.79 -8.60 -19.23
N ASN A 39 0.80 -9.24 -18.61
CA ASN A 39 -0.62 -9.01 -18.90
C ASN A 39 -1.14 -7.76 -18.15
N ARG A 40 -1.67 -6.78 -18.89
CA ARG A 40 -2.22 -5.53 -18.34
C ARG A 40 -3.39 -5.78 -17.38
N ALA A 41 -4.27 -6.73 -17.68
CA ALA A 41 -5.41 -7.05 -16.81
C ALA A 41 -4.96 -7.70 -15.48
N ALA A 42 -3.90 -8.52 -15.52
CA ALA A 42 -3.34 -9.11 -14.31
C ALA A 42 -2.74 -8.05 -13.38
N ARG A 43 -2.08 -7.03 -13.93
CA ARG A 43 -1.54 -5.89 -13.16
C ARG A 43 -2.60 -5.08 -12.43
N GLN A 44 -3.87 -5.14 -12.85
CA GLN A 44 -4.96 -4.45 -12.15
C GLN A 44 -5.41 -5.20 -10.90
N ARG A 45 -5.13 -6.50 -10.75
CA ARG A 45 -5.55 -7.27 -9.58
C ARG A 45 -4.64 -7.04 -8.39
N ILE A 46 -5.16 -6.40 -7.34
CA ILE A 46 -4.45 -6.16 -6.08
C ILE A 46 -4.58 -7.39 -5.17
N GLN A 47 -3.45 -7.92 -4.69
CA GLN A 47 -3.47 -8.95 -3.65
C GLN A 47 -4.01 -8.30 -2.37
N ASN A 48 -5.02 -8.92 -1.76
CA ASN A 48 -5.66 -8.36 -0.58
C ASN A 48 -6.13 -9.44 0.39
N ARG A 49 -6.35 -9.05 1.63
CA ARG A 49 -7.00 -9.83 2.68
C ARG A 49 -7.94 -8.91 3.45
N VAL A 50 -9.17 -9.35 3.65
CA VAL A 50 -10.17 -8.63 4.43
C VAL A 50 -10.55 -9.49 5.63
N TRP A 51 -10.52 -8.92 6.82
CA TRP A 51 -10.86 -9.62 8.06
C TRP A 51 -11.45 -8.64 9.09
N THR A 52 -12.13 -9.17 10.10
CA THR A 52 -12.72 -8.39 11.19
C THR A 52 -12.08 -8.84 12.50
N ASP A 53 -11.70 -7.90 13.36
CA ASP A 53 -11.12 -8.19 14.67
C ASP A 53 -12.20 -8.54 15.73
N GLU A 54 -11.75 -8.82 16.95
CA GLU A 54 -12.63 -9.17 18.08
C GLU A 54 -13.57 -8.02 18.48
N ASP A 55 -13.16 -6.78 18.24
CA ASP A 55 -13.93 -5.57 18.49
C ASP A 55 -14.92 -5.23 17.36
N GLY A 56 -14.97 -6.05 16.30
CA GLY A 56 -15.86 -5.85 15.16
C GLY A 56 -15.38 -4.81 14.15
N VAL A 57 -14.13 -4.37 14.25
CA VAL A 57 -13.51 -3.42 13.31
C VAL A 57 -13.01 -4.18 12.09
N GLU A 58 -13.31 -3.62 10.91
CA GLU A 58 -12.89 -4.20 9.64
C GLU A 58 -11.49 -3.74 9.26
N HIS A 59 -10.63 -4.70 8.93
CA HIS A 59 -9.27 -4.53 8.46
C HIS A 59 -9.15 -4.98 7.01
N VAL A 60 -8.37 -4.24 6.25
CA VAL A 60 -8.07 -4.53 4.85
C VAL A 60 -6.57 -4.39 4.65
N GLU A 61 -5.94 -5.51 4.35
CA GLU A 61 -4.54 -5.62 3.98
C GLU A 61 -4.43 -5.67 2.45
N VAL A 62 -3.49 -4.93 1.87
CA VAL A 62 -3.17 -4.95 0.45
C VAL A 62 -1.66 -5.05 0.21
N GLY A 63 -1.31 -5.84 -0.80
CA GLY A 63 0.03 -5.95 -1.34
C GLY A 63 0.06 -5.53 -2.81
N PHE A 64 0.98 -4.63 -3.16
CA PHE A 64 1.16 -4.19 -4.54
C PHE A 64 2.61 -3.80 -4.84
N HIS A 65 2.92 -3.64 -6.12
CA HIS A 65 4.23 -3.26 -6.61
C HIS A 65 4.25 -1.78 -7.01
N ILE A 66 5.40 -1.14 -6.83
CA ILE A 66 5.67 0.22 -7.28
C ILE A 66 6.89 0.25 -8.19
N ARG A 67 6.87 1.15 -9.18
CA ARG A 67 8.00 1.40 -10.07
C ARG A 67 8.11 2.88 -10.40
N GLY A 68 9.34 3.40 -10.37
CA GLY A 68 9.70 4.73 -10.82
C GLY A 68 10.96 4.69 -11.69
N PRO A 69 11.48 5.87 -12.10
CA PRO A 69 12.62 5.97 -13.00
C PRO A 69 13.92 5.36 -12.46
N HIS A 70 14.12 5.36 -11.14
CA HIS A 70 15.38 4.95 -10.51
C HIS A 70 15.29 3.57 -9.84
N GLY A 71 14.10 3.01 -9.69
CA GLY A 71 13.93 1.79 -8.91
C GLY A 71 12.54 1.18 -8.94
N ALA A 72 12.40 0.12 -8.16
CA ALA A 72 11.15 -0.59 -7.96
C ALA A 72 11.05 -1.09 -6.53
N GLY A 73 9.84 -1.45 -6.13
CA GLY A 73 9.57 -1.97 -4.80
C GLY A 73 8.22 -2.65 -4.67
N LYS A 74 7.95 -3.13 -3.47
CA LYS A 74 6.66 -3.66 -3.03
C LYS A 74 6.15 -2.82 -1.88
N VAL A 75 4.84 -2.68 -1.79
CA VAL A 75 4.15 -1.96 -0.74
C VAL A 75 3.19 -2.94 -0.08
N PHE A 76 3.26 -2.96 1.25
CA PHE A 76 2.32 -3.67 2.11
C PHE A 76 1.62 -2.61 2.94
N ALA A 77 0.31 -2.59 2.88
CA ALA A 77 -0.48 -1.63 3.64
C ALA A 77 -1.63 -2.36 4.31
N GLU A 78 -1.85 -2.05 5.58
CA GLU A 78 -3.04 -2.45 6.29
C GLU A 78 -3.75 -1.20 6.78
N MET A 79 -5.06 -1.16 6.56
CA MET A 79 -5.91 -0.12 7.07
C MET A 79 -7.11 -0.72 7.77
N PHE A 80 -7.53 -0.07 8.85
CA PHE A 80 -8.76 -0.38 9.55
C PHE A 80 -9.77 0.74 9.35
N LYS A 81 -11.05 0.39 9.45
CA LYS A 81 -12.13 1.37 9.39
C LYS A 81 -12.51 1.83 10.79
N ASP A 82 -12.09 3.02 11.15
CA ASP A 82 -12.38 3.62 12.45
C ASP A 82 -13.89 3.73 12.69
N SER A 83 -14.35 3.27 13.86
CA SER A 83 -15.77 3.23 14.22
C SER A 83 -16.35 4.60 14.53
N SER A 84 -15.52 5.56 14.95
CA SER A 84 -15.93 6.91 15.36
C SER A 84 -16.12 7.82 14.15
N ASP A 85 -15.13 7.90 13.26
CA ASP A 85 -15.16 8.81 12.11
C ASP A 85 -15.50 8.12 10.77
N ARG A 86 -15.61 6.79 10.77
CA ARG A 86 -15.89 5.95 9.59
C ARG A 86 -14.85 6.10 8.47
N THR A 87 -13.66 6.59 8.80
CA THR A 87 -12.55 6.75 7.85
C THR A 87 -11.58 5.57 7.93
N TRP A 88 -10.84 5.37 6.84
CA TRP A 88 -9.77 4.38 6.80
C TRP A 88 -8.49 5.00 7.36
N LYS A 89 -7.92 4.35 8.37
CA LYS A 89 -6.65 4.73 8.99
C LYS A 89 -5.62 3.62 8.82
N PHE A 90 -4.34 3.97 8.69
CA PHE A 90 -3.27 2.98 8.55
C PHE A 90 -3.01 2.29 9.89
N THR A 91 -3.05 0.96 9.89
CA THR A 91 -2.38 0.14 10.90
C THR A 91 -0.90 0.11 10.59
N PHE A 92 -0.54 -0.15 9.33
CA PHE A 92 0.82 0.03 8.86
C PHE A 92 0.89 0.38 7.37
N LEU A 93 1.99 1.00 6.96
CA LEU A 93 2.36 1.19 5.57
C LEU A 93 3.86 0.96 5.41
N LEU A 94 4.21 -0.18 4.83
CA LEU A 94 5.59 -0.61 4.62
C LEU A 94 5.93 -0.57 3.13
N VAL A 95 7.08 0.02 2.81
CA VAL A 95 7.65 0.03 1.46
C VAL A 95 8.96 -0.74 1.45
N GLU A 96 9.00 -1.84 0.71
CA GLU A 96 10.20 -2.60 0.42
C GLU A 96 10.76 -2.19 -0.94
N ILE A 97 11.87 -1.46 -0.96
CA ILE A 97 12.64 -1.18 -2.16
C ILE A 97 13.34 -2.47 -2.58
N THR A 98 13.13 -2.91 -3.83
CA THR A 98 13.77 -4.11 -4.39
C THR A 98 14.91 -3.77 -5.34
N SER A 99 14.90 -2.58 -5.92
CA SER A 99 15.92 -2.09 -6.85
C SER A 99 16.09 -0.56 -6.72
N PRO A 100 17.32 -0.01 -6.80
CA PRO A 100 18.57 -0.68 -7.16
C PRO A 100 19.28 -1.35 -5.97
N ARG A 101 18.95 -0.97 -4.74
CA ARG A 101 19.47 -1.60 -3.52
C ARG A 101 18.30 -1.91 -2.57
N PRO A 102 18.24 -3.13 -2.02
CA PRO A 102 17.20 -3.48 -1.05
C PRO A 102 17.18 -2.52 0.14
N ALA A 103 15.99 -2.04 0.49
CA ALA A 103 15.77 -1.23 1.69
C ALA A 103 14.31 -1.36 2.12
N GLN A 104 14.03 -1.20 3.40
CA GLN A 104 12.67 -1.15 3.92
C GLN A 104 12.42 0.22 4.56
N ILE A 105 11.24 0.77 4.32
CA ILE A 105 10.80 2.07 4.87
C ILE A 105 9.41 1.88 5.45
N MET A 106 9.27 2.03 6.77
CA MET A 106 7.97 2.09 7.44
C MET A 106 7.47 3.54 7.41
N LEU A 107 6.36 3.79 6.73
CA LEU A 107 5.77 5.12 6.58
C LEU A 107 4.71 5.41 7.64
N GLU A 108 3.99 4.38 8.05
CA GLU A 108 2.95 4.46 9.07
C GLU A 108 3.06 3.21 9.95
N SER A 109 2.95 3.39 11.26
CA SER A 109 2.85 2.28 12.22
C SER A 109 1.95 2.69 13.38
N TYR A 110 0.82 2.01 13.51
CA TYR A 110 -0.12 2.15 14.60
C TYR A 110 -0.31 0.77 15.24
N LEU A 111 0.09 0.66 16.50
CA LEU A 111 -0.26 -0.48 17.33
C LEU A 111 -1.50 -0.06 18.13
N PRO A 112 -2.69 -0.64 17.86
CA PRO A 112 -3.81 -0.47 18.79
C PRO A 112 -3.37 -0.97 20.17
N ALA A 113 -3.55 -0.12 21.19
CA ALA A 113 -3.18 -0.40 22.58
C ALA A 113 -4.13 -1.39 23.24
#